data_AF-A0A0G0JG23-F1
#
_entry.id   AF-A0A0G0JG23-F1
#
_cell.length_a   1.000
_cell.length_b   1.000
_cell.length_c   1.000
_cell.angle_alpha   90.00
_cell.angle_beta   90.00
_cell.angle_gamma   90.00
#
_symmetry.space_group_name_H-M   'P 1'
#
loop_
_entity.id
_entity.type
_entity.pdbx_description
1 polymer ?
#
loop_
_entity_poly.entity_id
_entity_poly.type
_entity_poly.pdbx_seq_one_letter_code
_entity_poly.pdbx_strand_id
1 'polypeptide(L)' 'MPTLGISDFGKTVDSARRNVQEAIECHIEGLIKTKSEIPSPDTIEYYVSQSEVLVPKIVKFAT' A
#
# COMPACT_ATOMS: atom_id res chain seq x y z
N MET A 1 -1.41 1.95 -1.45
CA MET A 1 -0.68 3.10 -2.01
C MET A 1 0.17 3.74 -0.92
N PRO A 2 1.47 3.41 -0.85
CA PRO A 2 2.35 3.87 0.22
C PRO A 2 2.36 5.39 0.40
N THR A 3 2.40 6.15 -0.69
CA THR A 3 2.45 7.62 -0.66
C THR A 3 1.21 8.27 -0.08
N LEU A 4 0.04 7.65 -0.26
CA LEU A 4 -1.22 8.11 0.35
C LEU A 4 -1.48 7.47 1.72
N GLY A 5 -0.64 6.54 2.17
CA GLY A 5 -0.90 5.73 3.37
C GLY A 5 -2.13 4.83 3.26
N ILE A 6 -2.65 4.59 2.05
CA ILE A 6 -3.87 3.81 1.84
C ILE A 6 -3.54 2.32 1.80
N SER A 7 -4.19 1.55 2.66
CA SER A 7 -4.16 0.09 2.68
C SER A 7 -5.60 -0.42 2.78
N ASP A 8 -5.94 -1.40 1.95
CA ASP A 8 -7.24 -2.08 1.98
C ASP A 8 -7.05 -3.57 1.64
N PHE A 9 -8.07 -4.37 1.92
CA PHE A 9 -8.06 -5.82 1.76
C PHE A 9 -9.27 -6.31 0.96
N GLY A 10 -9.17 -7.51 0.39
CA GLY A 10 -10.25 -8.14 -0.35
C GLY A 10 -10.13 -9.66 -0.30
N LYS A 11 -11.25 -10.36 -0.53
CA LYS A 11 -11.30 -11.83 -0.56
C LYS A 11 -10.50 -12.40 -1.74
N THR A 12 -10.32 -11.61 -2.78
CA THR A 12 -9.56 -11.89 -4.00
C THR A 12 -8.63 -10.72 -4.29
N VAL A 13 -7.57 -10.96 -5.06
CA VAL A 13 -6.66 -9.88 -5.52
C VAL A 13 -7.44 -8.78 -6.24
N ASP A 14 -8.40 -9.14 -7.09
CA ASP A 14 -9.24 -8.15 -7.80
C ASP A 14 -10.09 -7.30 -6.86
N SER A 15 -10.69 -7.93 -5.84
CA SER A 15 -11.46 -7.17 -4.85
C SER A 15 -10.58 -6.26 -4.00
N ALA A 16 -9.38 -6.71 -3.61
CA ALA A 16 -8.42 -5.87 -2.89
C ALA A 16 -8.00 -4.67 -3.76
N ARG A 17 -7.71 -4.91 -5.04
CA ARG A 17 -7.37 -3.85 -6.01
C ARG A 17 -8.49 -2.82 -6.15
N ARG A 18 -9.73 -3.29 -6.30
CA ARG A 18 -10.91 -2.41 -6.41
C ARG A 18 -11.11 -1.58 -5.14
N ASN A 19 -11.01 -2.20 -3.96
CA ASN A 19 -11.18 -1.50 -2.70
C ASN A 19 -10.10 -0.42 -2.50
N VAL A 20 -8.84 -0.74 -2.81
CA VAL A 20 -7.75 0.25 -2.82
C VAL A 20 -8.03 1.40 -3.79
N GLN A 21 -8.56 1.12 -4.98
CA GLN A 21 -8.92 2.16 -5.95
C GLN A 21 -10.01 3.09 -5.41
N GLU A 22 -11.10 2.53 -4.87
CA GLU A 22 -12.20 3.30 -4.27
C GLU A 22 -11.70 4.19 -3.11
N ALA A 23 -10.77 3.68 -2.29
CA ALA A 23 -10.15 4.44 -1.22
C ALA A 23 -9.29 5.62 -1.73
N ILE A 24 -8.54 5.42 -2.82
CA ILE A 24 -7.78 6.50 -3.47
C ILE A 24 -8.72 7.60 -3.97
N GLU A 25 -9.77 7.22 -4.70
CA GLU A 25 -10.75 8.17 -5.25
C GLU A 25 -11.39 9.01 -4.14
N CYS A 26 -11.86 8.36 -3.07
CA CYS A 26 -12.42 9.03 -1.90
C CYS A 26 -11.43 10.01 -1.25
N HIS A 27 -10.17 9.61 -1.09
CA HIS A 27 -9.14 10.45 -0.51
C HIS A 27 -8.88 11.72 -1.35
N ILE A 28 -8.69 11.57 -2.66
CA ILE A 28 -8.45 12.68 -3.58
C ILE A 28 -9.66 13.63 -3.62
N GLU A 29 -10.88 13.10 -3.64
CA GLU A 29 -12.09 13.93 -3.52
C GLU A 29 -12.12 14.74 -2.23
N GLY A 30 -11.70 14.15 -1.10
CA GLY A 30 -11.57 14.84 0.18
C GLY A 30 -10.58 16.01 0.11
N LEU A 31 -9.42 15.81 -0.52
CA LEU A 31 -8.42 16.86 -0.73
C LEU A 31 -8.98 18.01 -1.58
N ILE A 32 -9.68 17.68 -2.67
CA ILE A 32 -10.34 18.69 -3.53
C ILE A 32 -11.37 19.50 -2.73
N LYS A 33 -12.26 18.82 -2.00
CA LYS A 33 -13.33 19.46 -1.21
C LYS A 33 -12.78 20.39 -0.12
N THR A 34 -11.66 20.01 0.48
CA THR A 34 -10.99 20.80 1.52
C THR A 34 -10.01 21.84 0.99
N LYS A 35 -9.83 21.91 -0.35
CA LYS A 35 -8.83 22.76 -1.02
C LYS A 35 -7.41 22.49 -0.52
N SER A 36 -7.14 21.24 -0.15
CA SER A 36 -5.81 20.77 0.23
C SER A 36 -5.01 20.44 -1.03
N GLU A 37 -3.68 20.47 -0.91
CA GLU A 37 -2.78 20.07 -2.00
C GLU A 37 -2.99 18.59 -2.38
N ILE A 38 -3.01 18.32 -3.69
CA ILE A 38 -3.09 16.96 -4.22
C ILE A 38 -1.66 16.47 -4.47
N PRO A 39 -1.24 15.36 -3.84
CA PRO A 39 0.10 14.82 -4.07
C PRO A 39 0.25 14.36 -5.51
N SER A 40 1.47 14.48 -6.04
CA SER A 40 1.79 13.94 -7.37
C SER A 40 1.70 12.41 -7.35
N PRO A 41 1.29 11.78 -8.47
CA PRO A 41 1.29 10.33 -8.59
C PRO A 41 2.69 9.74 -8.39
N ASP A 42 2.76 8.54 -7.83
CA ASP A 42 4.00 7.77 -7.75
C ASP A 42 4.54 7.45 -9.14
N THR A 43 5.87 7.48 -9.29
CA THR A 43 6.53 7.04 -10.51
C THR A 43 6.43 5.53 -10.68
N ILE A 44 6.32 5.06 -11.92
CA ILE A 44 6.27 3.62 -12.25
C ILE A 44 7.61 2.92 -11.91
N GLU A 45 8.70 3.68 -11.82
CA GLU A 45 9.99 3.16 -11.36
C GLU A 45 9.99 3.04 -9.84
N TYR A 46 9.81 1.82 -9.34
CA TYR A 46 10.02 1.47 -7.94
C TYR A 46 11.09 0.38 -7.85
N TYR A 47 12.05 0.55 -6.94
CA TYR A 47 13.11 -0.42 -6.69
C TYR A 47 12.69 -1.36 -5.55
N VAL A 48 12.35 -2.61 -5.88
CA VAL A 48 12.08 -3.64 -4.87
C VAL A 48 13.36 -4.40 -4.58
N SER A 49 14.03 -4.09 -3.47
CA SER A 49 15.14 -4.89 -2.96
C SER A 49 14.59 -6.09 -2.18
N GLN A 50 14.87 -7.30 -2.63
CA GLN A 50 14.64 -8.50 -1.82
C GLN A 50 15.91 -8.80 -1.02
N SER A 51 15.76 -9.06 0.28
CA SER A 51 16.86 -9.52 1.13
C SER A 51 16.41 -10.82 1.78
N GLU A 52 17.14 -11.89 1.52
CA GLU A 52 16.93 -13.17 2.17
C GLU A 52 17.88 -13.28 3.37
N VAL A 53 17.35 -13.68 4.52
CA VAL A 53 18.16 -13.96 5.71
C VAL A 53 18.17 -15.47 5.91
N LEU A 54 19.35 -16.08 5.85
CA LEU A 54 19.52 -17.49 6.19
C LEU A 54 19.31 -17.67 7.69
N VAL A 55 18.16 -18.23 8.06
CA VAL A 55 17.88 -18.54 9.47
C VAL A 55 18.56 -19.88 9.82
N PRO A 56 19.41 -19.93 10.87
CA PRO A 56 20.00 -21.19 11.33
C PRO A 56 18.89 -22.17 11.77
N LYS A 57 19.06 -23.47 11.50
CA LYS A 57 18.06 -24.54 11.75
C LYS A 57 17.47 -24.62 13.18
N ILE A 58 18.05 -23.91 14.16
CA ILE A 58 17.61 -23.89 15.55
C ILE A 58 17.09 -22.50 15.88
N VAL A 59 15.89 -22.17 15.38
CA VAL A 59 15.10 -21.02 15.86
C VAL A 59 14.00 -21.57 16.73
N LYS A 60 14.06 -21.27 18.04
CA LYS A 60 12.90 -21.40 18.92
C LYS A 60 12.14 -20.09 18.86
N PHE A 61 10.95 -20.11 18.28
CA PHE A 61 10.01 -18.99 18.42
C PHE A 61 9.50 -19.00 19.86
N ALA A 62 9.58 -17.85 20.53
CA ALA A 62 8.98 -17.69 21.85
C ALA A 62 7.46 -17.93 21.71
N THR A 63 6.94 -18.86 22.50
CA THR A 63 5.50 -19.14 22.62
C THR A 63 4.93 -18.31 23.76
#